data_AF-A0A2W6TZ96-F1
#
_entry.id   AF-A0A2W6TZ96-F1
#
_cell.length_a   1.000
_cell.length_b   1.000
_cell.length_c   1.000
_cell.angle_alpha   90.00
_cell.angle_beta   90.00
_cell.angle_gamma   90.00
#
_symmetry.space_group_name_H-M   'P 1'
#
loop_
_entity.id
_entity.type
_entity.pdbx_description
1 polymer ?
#
loop_
_entity_poly.entity_id
_entity_poly.type
_entity_poly.pdbx_seq_one_letter_code
_entity_poly.pdbx_strand_id
1 'polypeptide(L)'
;MPLLKRGIAAGLFGKGTKKGDPSLLWTVDDNGWIYEAQITNPGYGMYHAYPVLPNEAIAGKVLMRYATYVTEQNDPVLDLSLVAARKRYQ
;
A
#
# COMPACT_ATOMS: atom_id res chain seq x y z
N MET A 1 9.01 -8.58 -3.61
CA MET A 1 9.19 -7.22 -4.18
C MET A 1 9.29 -6.21 -3.02
N PRO A 2 10.14 -5.17 -3.07
CA PRO A 2 10.15 -4.13 -2.04
C PRO A 2 8.79 -3.44 -1.85
N LEU A 3 8.38 -3.18 -0.61
CA LEU A 3 7.03 -2.73 -0.25
C LEU A 3 6.61 -1.42 -0.95
N LEU A 4 7.50 -0.44 -1.06
CA LEU A 4 7.18 0.81 -1.77
C LEU A 4 6.88 0.56 -3.25
N LYS A 5 7.65 -0.32 -3.91
CA LYS A 5 7.39 -0.66 -5.33
C LYS A 5 6.05 -1.36 -5.51
N ARG A 6 5.69 -2.26 -4.58
CA ARG A 6 4.36 -2.92 -4.58
C ARG A 6 3.24 -1.89 -4.47
N GLY A 7 3.37 -0.92 -3.56
CA GLY A 7 2.38 0.15 -3.41
C GLY A 7 2.21 1.01 -4.67
N ILE A 8 3.33 1.39 -5.31
CA ILE A 8 3.31 2.11 -6.59
C ILE A 8 2.62 1.27 -7.67
N ALA A 9 3.02 0.01 -7.84
CA ALA A 9 2.48 -0.89 -8.86
C ALA A 9 0.96 -1.13 -8.68
N ALA A 10 0.50 -1.19 -7.42
CA ALA A 10 -0.90 -1.35 -7.08
C ALA A 10 -1.73 -0.05 -7.13
N GLY A 11 -1.15 1.07 -7.58
CA GLY A 11 -1.86 2.36 -7.64
C GLY A 11 -2.24 2.92 -6.26
N LEU A 12 -1.52 2.53 -5.22
CA LEU A 12 -1.78 2.88 -3.83
C LEU A 12 -1.05 4.18 -3.45
N PHE A 13 -1.31 5.28 -4.14
CA PHE A 13 -0.71 6.57 -3.82
C PHE A 13 -1.70 7.73 -3.97
N GLY A 14 -1.40 8.81 -3.24
CA GLY A 14 -2.18 10.04 -3.26
C GLY A 14 -1.93 10.85 -4.54
N LYS A 15 -2.85 11.76 -4.87
CA LYS A 15 -2.72 12.65 -6.03
C LYS A 15 -1.65 13.74 -5.85
N GLY A 16 -1.38 14.15 -4.61
CA GLY A 16 -0.42 15.22 -4.32
C GLY A 16 1.02 14.73 -4.48
N THR A 17 1.87 15.51 -5.13
CA THR A 17 3.29 15.19 -5.33
C THR A 17 4.21 16.28 -4.76
N LYS A 18 5.45 15.92 -4.42
CA LYS A 18 6.54 16.82 -4.05
C LYS A 18 7.75 16.45 -4.88
N LYS A 19 8.20 17.36 -5.75
CA LYS A 19 9.30 17.13 -6.72
C LYS A 19 9.09 15.86 -7.58
N GLY A 20 7.84 15.60 -7.98
CA GLY A 20 7.49 14.42 -8.80
C GLY A 20 7.19 13.15 -8.01
N ASP A 21 7.60 13.06 -6.74
CA ASP A 21 7.31 11.92 -5.89
C ASP A 21 5.92 12.05 -5.23
N PRO A 22 5.13 10.96 -5.10
CA PRO A 22 3.91 10.99 -4.31
C PRO A 22 4.13 11.51 -2.88
N SER A 23 3.27 12.40 -2.40
CA SER A 23 3.34 12.88 -1.00
C SER A 23 2.95 11.80 0.00
N LEU A 24 2.01 10.94 -0.42
CA LEU A 24 1.43 9.86 0.36
C LEU A 24 1.39 8.60 -0.49
N LEU A 25 1.73 7.48 0.11
CA LEU A 25 1.71 6.15 -0.48
C LEU A 25 1.21 5.13 0.55
N TRP A 26 0.58 4.06 0.07
CA TRP A 26 0.21 2.92 0.90
C TRP A 26 0.77 1.65 0.28
N THR A 27 0.95 0.62 1.11
CA THR A 27 1.38 -0.69 0.67
C THR A 27 0.87 -1.76 1.62
N VAL A 28 0.83 -3.00 1.14
CA VAL A 28 0.42 -4.16 1.92
C VAL A 28 1.58 -5.13 1.97
N ASP A 29 2.02 -5.52 3.16
CA ASP A 29 3.06 -6.54 3.31
C ASP A 29 2.51 -7.96 3.17
N ASP A 30 3.41 -8.95 3.17
CA ASP A 30 3.03 -10.36 2.97
C ASP A 30 2.19 -10.92 4.13
N ASN A 31 2.22 -10.26 5.30
CA ASN A 31 1.42 -10.61 6.48
C ASN A 31 0.08 -9.85 6.53
N GLY A 32 -0.23 -9.07 5.49
CA GLY A 32 -1.46 -8.31 5.35
C GLY A 32 -1.52 -7.06 6.23
N TRP A 33 -0.39 -6.48 6.64
CA TRP A 33 -0.35 -5.15 7.25
C TRP A 33 -0.42 -4.09 6.17
N ILE A 34 -1.29 -3.10 6.37
CA ILE A 34 -1.30 -1.89 5.55
C ILE A 34 -0.39 -0.86 6.22
N TYR A 35 0.48 -0.26 5.43
CA TYR A 35 1.32 0.86 5.86
C TYR A 35 0.96 2.12 5.10
N GLU A 36 0.81 3.24 5.81
CA GLU A 36 0.78 4.58 5.23
C GLU A 36 2.18 5.19 5.30
N ALA A 37 2.69 5.61 4.16
CA ALA A 37 4.02 6.15 3.97
C ALA A 37 3.94 7.62 3.54
N GLN A 38 4.56 8.49 4.32
CA GLN A 38 4.68 9.92 4.04
C GLN A 38 6.10 10.24 3.56
N ILE A 39 6.20 11.07 2.53
CA ILE A 39 7.52 11.43 1.98
C ILE A 39 8.30 12.32 2.94
N THR A 40 9.55 11.93 3.21
CA THR A 40 10.47 12.68 4.10
C THR A 40 11.57 13.37 3.33
N ASN A 41 12.03 12.79 2.20
CA ASN A 41 13.04 13.41 1.33
C ASN A 41 12.60 13.40 -0.15
N PRO A 42 11.86 14.44 -0.59
CA PRO A 42 11.42 14.57 -1.98
C PRO A 42 12.57 14.73 -2.97
N GLY A 43 12.47 14.06 -4.12
CA GLY A 43 13.51 13.94 -5.15
C GLY A 43 14.43 12.73 -4.97
N TYR A 44 14.39 12.09 -3.79
CA TYR A 44 15.10 10.85 -3.48
C TYR A 44 14.16 9.68 -3.19
N GLY A 45 12.83 9.90 -3.22
CA GLY A 45 11.84 8.84 -2.98
C GLY A 45 11.94 8.18 -1.60
N MET A 46 12.36 8.90 -0.56
CA MET A 46 12.43 8.36 0.80
C MET A 46 11.15 8.65 1.57
N TYR A 47 10.59 7.60 2.19
CA TYR A 47 9.35 7.66 2.93
C TYR A 47 9.54 7.11 4.34
N HIS A 48 8.76 7.64 5.28
CA HIS A 48 8.58 7.05 6.60
C HIS A 48 7.16 6.49 6.68
N ALA A 49 7.02 5.26 7.15
CA ALA A 49 5.74 4.55 7.12
C ALA A 49 5.29 4.08 8.50
N TYR A 50 3.98 4.16 8.73
CA TYR A 50 3.32 3.70 9.94
C TYR A 50 2.22 2.68 9.61
N PRO A 51 1.96 1.70 10.48
CA PRO A 51 0.86 0.77 10.27
C PRO A 51 -0.48 1.51 10.35
N VAL A 52 -1.35 1.24 9.38
CA VAL A 52 -2.74 1.68 9.40
C VAL A 52 -3.50 0.81 10.40
N LEU A 53 -4.34 1.43 11.23
CA LEU A 53 -5.16 0.75 12.22
C LEU A 53 -6.43 0.15 11.57
N PRO A 54 -6.96 -0.97 12.10
CA PRO A 54 -8.13 -1.64 11.54
C PRO A 54 -9.37 -0.78 11.35
N ASN A 55 -9.56 0.23 12.19
CA ASN A 55 -10.74 1.10 12.19
C ASN A 55 -10.60 2.36 11.32
N GLU A 56 -9.46 2.55 10.64
CA GLU A 56 -9.26 3.69 9.76
C GLU A 56 -9.92 3.48 8.40
N ALA A 57 -10.75 4.45 7.97
CA ALA A 57 -11.48 4.38 6.71
C ALA A 57 -10.59 4.22 5.46
N ILE A 58 -9.30 4.58 5.56
CA ILE A 58 -8.34 4.42 4.47
C ILE A 58 -8.08 2.94 4.15
N ALA A 59 -8.17 2.04 5.14
CA ALA A 59 -7.92 0.62 4.95
C ALA A 59 -8.83 0.00 3.89
N GLY A 60 -10.12 0.35 3.89
CA GLY A 60 -11.08 -0.12 2.89
C GLY A 60 -10.71 0.31 1.47
N LYS A 61 -10.24 1.56 1.29
CA LYS A 61 -9.81 2.07 -0.03
C LYS A 61 -8.54 1.38 -0.51
N VAL A 62 -7.60 1.11 0.40
CA VAL A 62 -6.39 0.36 0.09
C VAL A 62 -6.73 -1.07 -0.32
N LEU A 63 -7.55 -1.78 0.47
CA LEU A 63 -7.96 -3.15 0.17
C LEU A 63 -8.66 -3.27 -1.18
N MET A 64 -9.54 -2.32 -1.53
CA MET A 64 -10.24 -2.33 -2.80
C MET A 64 -9.27 -2.27 -3.99
N ARG A 65 -8.33 -1.32 -3.98
CA ARG A 65 -7.34 -1.17 -5.06
C ARG A 65 -6.33 -2.31 -5.07
N TYR A 66 -5.90 -2.76 -3.89
CA TYR A 66 -4.96 -3.86 -3.76
C TYR A 66 -5.55 -5.17 -4.30
N ALA A 67 -6.83 -5.45 -4.05
CA ALA A 67 -7.51 -6.63 -4.59
C ALA A 67 -7.52 -6.67 -6.12
N THR A 68 -7.73 -5.52 -6.77
CA THR A 68 -7.63 -5.40 -8.24
C THR A 68 -6.23 -5.78 -8.72
N TYR A 69 -5.20 -5.16 -8.14
CA TYR A 69 -3.81 -5.45 -8.49
C TYR A 69 -3.44 -6.93 -8.29
N VAL A 70 -3.78 -7.51 -7.14
CA VAL A 70 -3.47 -8.92 -6.81
C VAL A 70 -4.06 -9.87 -7.85
N THR A 71 -5.32 -9.65 -8.24
CA THR A 71 -6.02 -10.46 -9.25
C THR A 71 -5.31 -10.43 -10.60
N GLU A 72 -4.74 -9.28 -10.98
CA GLU A 72 -4.02 -9.11 -12.26
C GLU A 72 -2.65 -9.79 -12.27
N GLN A 73 -2.00 -9.96 -11.11
CA GLN A 73 -0.65 -10.53 -11.04
C GLN A 73 -0.64 -12.06 -11.09
N ASN A 74 -1.72 -12.73 -10.67
CA ASN A 74 -1.79 -14.19 -10.56
C ASN A 74 -0.60 -14.78 -9.76
N ASP A 75 -0.29 -14.16 -8.61
CA ASP A 75 0.83 -14.51 -7.74
C ASP A 75 0.30 -15.03 -6.38
N PRO A 76 0.57 -16.31 -6.02
CA PRO A 76 0.09 -16.91 -4.79
C PRO A 76 0.51 -16.16 -3.51
N VAL A 77 1.66 -15.49 -3.51
CA VAL A 77 2.13 -14.70 -2.35
C VAL A 77 1.25 -13.46 -2.18
N LEU A 78 0.88 -12.82 -3.29
CA LEU A 78 -0.02 -11.67 -3.26
C LEU A 78 -1.43 -12.09 -2.86
N ASP A 79 -1.92 -13.26 -3.30
CA ASP A 79 -3.20 -13.80 -2.86
C ASP A 79 -3.24 -14.01 -1.33
N LEU A 80 -2.20 -14.64 -0.77
CA LEU A 80 -2.11 -14.85 0.68
C LEU A 80 -2.05 -13.53 1.44
N SER A 81 -1.31 -12.53 0.93
CA SER A 81 -1.24 -11.21 1.55
C SER A 81 -2.59 -10.50 1.57
N LEU A 82 -3.40 -10.65 0.50
CA LEU A 82 -4.75 -10.08 0.42
C LEU A 82 -5.70 -10.75 1.40
N VAL A 83 -5.65 -12.08 1.53
CA VAL A 83 -6.43 -12.83 2.52
C VAL A 83 -6.09 -12.38 3.94
N ALA A 84 -4.80 -12.27 4.25
CA ALA A 84 -4.34 -11.81 5.56
C ALA A 84 -4.78 -10.36 5.84
N ALA A 85 -4.73 -9.48 4.83
CA ALA A 85 -5.16 -8.09 4.97
C ALA A 85 -6.67 -7.99 5.19
N ARG A 86 -7.49 -8.73 4.43
CA ARG A 86 -8.94 -8.77 4.65
C ARG A 86 -9.29 -9.22 6.05
N LYS A 87 -8.66 -10.28 6.56
CA LYS A 87 -8.86 -10.76 7.94
C LYS A 87 -8.57 -9.70 9.01
N ARG A 88 -7.65 -8.77 8.75
CA ARG A 88 -7.23 -7.74 9.70
C ARG A 88 -8.12 -6.49 9.66
N TYR A 89 -8.61 -6.12 8.47
CA TYR A 89 -9.21 -4.82 8.21
C TYR A 89 -10.70 -4.89 7.79
N GLN A 90 -11.30 -6.09 7.75
CA GLN A 90 -12.71 -6.35 7.48
C GLN A 90 -13.25 -7.37 8.49
#